data_AF-A0A8J2JFI1-F1
#
_entry.id   AF-A0A8J2JFI1-F1
#
_cell.length_a   1.000
_cell.length_b   1.000
_cell.length_c   1.000
_cell.angle_alpha   90.00
_cell.angle_beta   90.00
_cell.angle_gamma   90.00
#
_symmetry.space_group_name_H-M   'P 1'
#
loop_
_entity.id
_entity.type
_entity.pdbx_description
1 polymer ?
#
loop_
_entity_poly.entity_id
_entity_poly.type
_entity_poly.pdbx_seq_one_letter_code
_entity_poly.pdbx_strand_id
1 'polypeptide(L)'
;PVNHEVDDTNDTSNIPSEIRDDPPPSATHIFAENITGSANVELVTGSGMFLSKSKIAAAKLGSRSPTILARNLFRYLFAPKELAGHSLMGRS
;
A
#
# COMPACT_ATOMS: atom_id res chain seq x y z
N PRO A 1 1.28 -71.26 0.47
CA PRO A 1 -0.17 -71.48 0.23
C PRO A 1 -0.99 -70.42 1.00
N VAL A 2 -1.73 -69.51 0.40
CA VAL A 2 -2.72 -69.66 -0.66
C VAL A 2 -2.76 -68.35 -1.47
N ASN A 3 -2.83 -68.49 -2.80
CA ASN A 3 -3.09 -67.42 -3.75
C ASN A 3 -4.58 -67.04 -3.71
N HIS A 4 -4.88 -65.75 -3.92
CA HIS A 4 -6.07 -65.35 -4.66
C HIS A 4 -5.70 -64.17 -5.56
N GLU A 5 -5.53 -64.50 -6.85
CA GLU A 5 -5.90 -63.67 -8.00
C GLU A 5 -7.39 -63.26 -7.84
N VAL A 6 -7.89 -62.14 -8.35
CA VAL A 6 -8.12 -61.77 -9.75
C VAL A 6 -8.64 -60.31 -9.73
N ASP A 7 -8.15 -59.39 -10.59
CA ASP A 7 -8.70 -59.07 -11.93
C ASP A 7 -9.99 -58.20 -11.81
N ASP A 8 -10.31 -57.18 -12.58
CA ASP A 8 -9.74 -56.57 -13.77
C ASP A 8 -10.53 -55.25 -14.02
N THR A 9 -10.23 -54.55 -15.12
CA THR A 9 -10.96 -53.38 -15.72
C THR A 9 -10.36 -51.99 -15.51
N ASN A 10 -9.29 -51.74 -16.25
CA ASN A 10 -9.28 -50.81 -17.39
C ASN A 10 -10.46 -49.81 -17.49
N ASP A 11 -10.19 -48.51 -17.34
CA ASP A 11 -10.54 -47.61 -18.44
C ASP A 11 -9.57 -46.43 -18.55
N THR A 12 -9.01 -46.36 -19.75
CA THR A 12 -8.06 -45.40 -20.29
C THR A 12 -8.68 -44.02 -20.49
N SER A 13 -7.78 -43.06 -20.74
CA SER A 13 -8.03 -41.87 -21.58
C SER A 13 -8.89 -40.75 -20.98
N ASN A 14 -8.24 -39.89 -20.18
CA ASN A 14 -8.21 -38.45 -20.44
C ASN A 14 -7.26 -37.75 -19.46
N ILE A 15 -5.95 -37.88 -19.68
CA ILE A 15 -5.02 -36.85 -19.21
C ILE A 15 -4.67 -36.04 -20.45
N PRO A 16 -5.21 -34.82 -20.62
CA PRO A 16 -4.75 -33.92 -21.66
C PRO A 16 -3.27 -33.64 -21.43
N SER A 17 -2.44 -34.13 -22.34
CA SER A 17 -1.03 -33.77 -22.47
C SER A 17 -0.91 -32.33 -22.96
N GLU A 18 -1.18 -31.38 -22.07
CA GLU A 18 -0.86 -29.97 -22.28
C GLU A 18 -0.50 -29.36 -20.91
N ILE A 19 0.57 -29.89 -20.29
CA ILE A 19 1.39 -29.03 -19.42
C ILE A 19 2.11 -28.10 -20.39
N ARG A 20 1.41 -27.04 -20.80
CA ARG A 20 2.07 -25.86 -21.35
C ARG A 20 3.03 -25.41 -20.26
N ASP A 21 4.31 -25.30 -20.60
CA ASP A 21 5.30 -24.54 -19.83
C ASP A 21 4.93 -23.03 -19.86
N ASP A 22 3.68 -22.70 -19.55
CA ASP A 22 3.33 -21.36 -19.18
C ASP A 22 4.06 -21.12 -17.86
N PRO A 23 4.97 -20.13 -17.79
CA PRO A 23 5.60 -19.79 -16.53
C PRO A 23 4.47 -19.55 -15.53
N PRO A 24 4.60 -20.03 -14.26
CA PRO A 24 3.60 -19.73 -13.26
C PRO A 24 3.35 -18.23 -13.30
N PRO A 25 2.08 -17.76 -13.36
CA PRO A 25 1.80 -16.33 -13.38
C PRO A 25 2.60 -15.75 -12.23
N SER A 26 3.60 -14.93 -12.58
CA SER A 26 4.60 -14.47 -11.65
C SER A 26 3.84 -13.93 -10.44
N ALA A 27 4.12 -14.48 -9.27
CA ALA A 27 3.46 -14.14 -8.00
C ALA A 27 3.84 -12.71 -7.54
N THR A 28 3.81 -11.76 -8.46
CA THR A 28 4.23 -10.37 -8.34
C THR A 28 3.06 -9.42 -8.62
N HIS A 29 1.88 -9.93 -9.00
CA HIS A 29 0.69 -9.10 -9.22
C HIS A 29 -0.50 -9.39 -8.30
N ILE A 30 -0.29 -10.04 -7.15
CA ILE A 30 -1.37 -10.27 -6.17
C ILE A 30 -1.06 -9.65 -4.80
N PHE A 31 -0.28 -8.57 -4.69
CA PHE A 31 -0.18 -7.80 -3.43
C PHE A 31 0.12 -6.30 -3.59
N ALA A 32 -0.22 -5.68 -4.73
CA ALA A 32 0.05 -4.24 -4.94
C ALA A 32 -1.19 -3.34 -4.99
N GLU A 33 -2.41 -3.86 -4.76
CA GLU A 33 -3.63 -3.04 -4.72
C GLU A 33 -4.45 -3.26 -3.44
N ASN A 34 -3.78 -3.46 -2.32
CA ASN A 34 -4.41 -3.24 -1.01
C ASN A 34 -3.51 -2.42 -0.09
N ILE A 35 -3.09 -1.22 -0.56
CA ILE A 35 -2.67 -0.15 0.36
C ILE A 35 -3.94 0.59 0.78
N THR A 36 -4.65 -0.03 1.70
CA THR A 36 -5.71 0.54 2.51
C THR A 36 -5.14 1.74 3.29
N GLY A 37 -5.29 2.98 2.78
CA GLY A 37 -4.89 4.20 3.50
C GLY A 37 -4.48 5.44 2.69
N SER A 38 -4.58 5.41 1.36
CA SER A 38 -4.09 6.47 0.46
C SER A 38 -5.06 7.59 0.13
N ALA A 39 -6.19 7.71 0.86
CA ALA A 39 -7.09 8.85 0.67
C ALA A 39 -6.39 10.12 1.20
N ASN A 40 -5.84 10.90 0.28
CA ASN A 40 -5.40 12.26 0.53
C ASN A 40 -6.64 13.10 0.89
N VAL A 41 -6.56 13.81 2.01
CA VAL A 41 -7.64 14.66 2.53
C VAL A 41 -7.19 16.11 2.41
N GLU A 42 -8.09 16.96 1.94
CA GLU A 42 -7.86 18.40 1.94
C GLU A 42 -7.88 18.93 3.37
N LEU A 43 -6.83 19.65 3.77
CA LEU A 43 -6.71 20.14 5.15
C LEU A 43 -7.68 21.26 5.47
N VAL A 44 -7.90 22.15 4.50
CA VAL A 44 -8.82 23.27 4.56
C VAL A 44 -9.52 23.32 3.21
N THR A 45 -10.84 23.31 3.19
CA THR A 45 -11.63 23.31 1.96
C THR A 45 -11.24 24.47 1.03
N GLY A 46 -10.90 24.17 -0.22
CA GLY A 46 -10.51 25.16 -1.23
C GLY A 46 -9.08 25.67 -1.11
N SER A 47 -8.25 25.10 -0.24
CA SER A 47 -6.82 25.44 -0.12
C SER A 47 -5.95 24.73 -1.16
N GLY A 48 -6.44 23.63 -1.75
CA GLY A 48 -5.63 22.75 -2.60
C GLY A 48 -4.53 22.01 -1.83
N MET A 49 -4.52 22.07 -0.50
CA MET A 49 -3.52 21.42 0.34
C MET A 49 -4.00 20.07 0.81
N PHE A 50 -3.34 19.02 0.32
CA PHE A 50 -3.72 17.63 0.60
C PHE A 50 -2.66 16.90 1.42
N LEU A 51 -3.11 16.14 2.42
CA LEU A 51 -2.27 15.20 3.17
C LEU A 51 -2.96 13.86 3.33
N SER A 52 -2.19 12.78 3.34
CA SER A 52 -2.72 11.46 3.66
C SER A 52 -3.21 11.41 5.12
N LYS A 53 -4.26 10.62 5.37
CA LYS A 53 -4.77 10.39 6.74
C LYS A 53 -3.67 9.90 7.69
N SER A 54 -2.73 9.09 7.19
CA SER A 54 -1.58 8.61 7.96
C SER A 54 -0.64 9.72 8.43
N LYS A 55 -0.30 10.69 7.56
CA LYS A 55 0.52 11.85 7.93
C LYS A 55 -0.20 12.75 8.94
N ILE A 56 -1.50 12.95 8.78
CA ILE A 56 -2.32 13.71 9.73
C ILE A 56 -2.35 13.02 11.10
N ALA A 57 -2.55 11.70 11.14
CA ALA A 57 -2.54 10.93 12.37
C ALA A 57 -1.16 10.96 13.05
N ALA A 58 -0.08 10.79 12.29
CA ALA A 58 1.29 10.89 12.80
C ALA A 58 1.61 12.29 13.36
N ALA A 59 1.15 13.35 12.67
CA ALA A 59 1.28 14.71 13.17
C ALA A 59 0.57 14.91 14.51
N LYS A 60 -0.62 14.31 14.70
CA LYS A 60 -1.39 14.39 15.95
C LYS A 60 -0.75 13.59 17.09
N LEU A 61 -0.32 12.36 16.83
CA LEU A 61 0.16 11.42 17.85
C LEU A 61 1.36 11.95 18.65
N GLY A 62 2.26 12.69 18.01
CA GLY A 62 3.45 13.26 18.65
C GLY A 62 3.28 14.67 19.22
N SER A 63 2.09 15.28 19.12
CA SER A 63 1.91 16.71 19.39
C SER A 63 1.19 16.97 20.70
N ARG A 64 1.94 17.43 21.71
CA ARG A 64 1.40 17.79 23.04
C ARG A 64 0.83 19.21 23.11
N SER A 65 1.01 20.01 22.06
CA SER A 65 0.48 21.37 21.97
C SER A 65 0.13 21.74 20.52
N PRO A 66 -0.75 22.73 20.31
CA PRO A 66 -1.10 23.21 18.98
C PRO A 66 0.11 23.68 18.17
N THR A 67 1.08 24.33 18.83
CA THR A 67 2.32 24.79 18.18
C THR A 67 3.17 23.64 17.64
N ILE A 68 3.27 22.55 18.40
CA ILE A 68 4.01 21.35 17.96
C ILE A 68 3.26 20.69 16.80
N LEU A 69 1.94 20.61 16.86
CA LEU A 69 1.11 20.07 15.77
C LEU A 69 1.29 20.87 14.48
N ALA A 70 1.17 22.20 14.56
CA ALA A 70 1.39 23.08 13.43
C ALA A 70 2.78 22.84 12.84
N ARG A 71 3.84 22.88 13.66
CA ARG A 71 5.22 22.63 13.19
C ARG A 71 5.38 21.29 12.49
N ASN A 72 4.73 20.24 12.99
CA ASN A 72 4.76 18.92 12.37
C ASN A 72 4.01 18.90 11.04
N LEU A 73 2.88 19.60 10.93
CA LEU A 73 2.15 19.78 9.66
C LEU A 73 2.99 20.54 8.64
N PHE A 74 3.63 21.66 9.03
CA PHE A 74 4.51 22.44 8.14
C PHE A 74 5.60 21.57 7.50
N ARG A 75 6.17 20.61 8.24
CA ARG A 75 7.18 19.68 7.70
C ARG A 75 6.66 18.68 6.68
N TYR A 76 5.37 18.36 6.72
CA TYR A 76 4.76 17.51 5.71
C TYR A 76 4.33 18.28 4.46
N LEU A 77 4.16 19.59 4.58
CA LEU A 77 3.63 20.47 3.54
C LEU A 77 4.71 21.20 2.74
N PHE A 78 5.84 21.53 3.39
CA PHE A 78 6.89 22.34 2.80
C PHE A 78 8.24 21.65 2.92
N ALA A 79 9.09 21.87 1.91
CA ALA A 79 10.48 21.42 1.95
C ALA A 79 11.28 22.20 3.01
N PRO A 80 12.35 21.61 3.58
CA PRO A 80 13.18 22.30 4.57
C PRO A 80 13.75 23.64 4.08
N LYS A 81 14.09 23.75 2.79
CA LYS A 81 14.56 25.00 2.18
C LYS A 81 13.49 26.09 2.17
N GLU A 82 12.24 25.72 1.93
CA GLU A 82 11.12 26.66 1.94
C GLU A 82 10.87 27.19 3.35
N LEU A 83 10.87 26.29 4.34
CA LEU A 83 10.69 26.65 5.75
C LEU A 83 11.80 27.54 6.32
N ALA A 84 13.02 27.44 5.78
CA ALA A 84 14.15 28.27 6.19
C ALA A 84 14.17 29.65 5.51
N GLY A 85 13.66 29.72 4.28
CA GLY A 85 13.72 30.93 3.43
C GLY A 85 12.46 31.78 3.41
N HIS A 86 11.35 31.31 3.98
CA HIS A 86 10.06 32.03 3.97
C HIS A 86 9.61 32.40 5.38
N SER A 87 8.95 33.55 5.48
CA SER A 87 8.35 34.08 6.70
C SER A 87 6.91 34.45 6.42
N LEU A 88 6.01 34.23 7.40
CA LEU A 88 4.57 34.52 7.26
C LEU A 88 4.29 35.99 6.89
N MET A 89 5.15 36.90 7.34
CA MET A 89 5.01 38.34 7.11
C MET A 89 6.01 38.87 6.07
N GLY A 90 6.74 37.98 5.37
CA GLY A 90 7.75 38.35 4.38
C GLY A 90 8.95 39.12 4.96
N ARG A 91 9.09 39.17 6.29
CA ARG A 91 10.20 39.85 6.96
C ARG A 91 11.37 38.88 7.13
N SER A 92 12.55 39.30 6.66
CA SER A 92 13.83 38.60 6.85
C SER A 92 14.35 38.81 8.26
#